data_AF-A0A2T2UHD2-F1
#
_entry.id   AF-A0A2T2UHD2-F1
#
_cell.length_a   1.000
_cell.length_b   1.000
_cell.length_c   1.000
_cell.angle_alpha   90.00
_cell.angle_beta   90.00
_cell.angle_gamma   90.00
#
_symmetry.space_group_name_H-M   'P 1'
#
loop_
_entity.id
_entity.type
_entity.pdbx_description
1 polymer ?
#
loop_
_entity_poly.entity_id
_entity_poly.type
_entity_poly.pdbx_seq_one_letter_code
_entity_poly.pdbx_strand_id
1 'polypeptide(L)'
;TTGVFGASTRPFQVPYGVMLPQQLNGLLVPVAVSSSHLGFQPIRLEPTWTALGQAAGLAAAQALQTGEEVRDVDVTRLQHRLHERGAKTFYASDVPPSSPYFAAVQYFGNRGYFQKGRSAQVWPWDQWGGEAEEVPGVPVPHQWRTALPRHDVAPEEPITEKRARTWLEKAGVSAEAFGSYDGMTRGAFLNRLYERVGP
;
A
#
# COMPACT_ATOMS: atom_id res chain seq x y z
N THR A 1 -8.59 7.97 -3.71
CA THR A 1 -8.99 9.28 -4.26
C THR A 1 -10.49 9.43 -4.12
N THR A 2 -10.99 10.27 -3.22
CA THR A 2 -12.42 10.64 -3.19
C THR A 2 -12.74 11.46 -4.43
N GLY A 3 -13.91 11.33 -5.05
CA GLY A 3 -14.30 12.10 -6.24
C GLY A 3 -14.54 13.60 -6.00
N VAL A 4 -13.84 14.20 -5.01
CA VAL A 4 -13.95 15.61 -4.64
C VAL A 4 -12.86 16.39 -5.38
N PHE A 5 -13.27 17.19 -6.35
CA PHE A 5 -12.37 18.09 -7.07
C PHE A 5 -11.82 19.15 -6.11
N GLY A 6 -10.49 19.35 -6.11
CA GLY A 6 -9.83 20.41 -5.34
C GLY A 6 -9.39 20.04 -3.92
N ALA A 7 -9.70 18.84 -3.42
CA ALA A 7 -9.28 18.41 -2.08
C ALA A 7 -8.31 17.22 -2.13
N SER A 8 -7.14 17.39 -1.50
CA SER A 8 -6.19 16.29 -1.31
C SER A 8 -6.69 15.33 -0.24
N THR A 9 -6.88 14.06 -0.59
CA THR A 9 -7.31 13.02 0.35
C THR A 9 -6.21 12.01 0.61
N ARG A 10 -6.11 11.57 1.87
CA ARG A 10 -5.17 10.52 2.26
C ARG A 10 -5.49 9.24 1.48
N PRO A 11 -4.47 8.55 0.92
CA PRO A 11 -4.67 7.25 0.32
C PRO A 11 -5.16 6.28 1.40
N PHE A 12 -5.99 5.34 0.96
CA PHE A 12 -6.47 4.25 1.80
C PHE A 12 -6.35 2.95 1.00
N GLN A 13 -6.32 1.84 1.73
CA GLN A 13 -6.25 0.51 1.17
C GLN A 13 -7.64 -0.11 1.15
N VAL A 14 -7.93 -0.91 0.13
CA VAL A 14 -9.18 -1.67 0.04
C VAL A 14 -8.89 -3.12 0.43
N PRO A 15 -9.42 -3.61 1.58
CA PRO A 15 -9.19 -4.99 2.01
C PRO A 15 -9.80 -5.99 1.03
N TYR A 16 -9.13 -7.10 0.75
CA TYR A 16 -9.65 -8.16 -0.14
C TYR A 16 -11.06 -8.63 0.25
N GLY A 17 -11.32 -8.75 1.55
CA GLY A 17 -12.59 -9.23 2.09
C GLY A 17 -13.82 -8.40 1.71
N VAL A 18 -13.68 -7.15 1.25
CA VAL A 18 -14.85 -6.36 0.79
C VAL A 18 -15.49 -6.95 -0.47
N MET A 19 -14.75 -7.76 -1.23
CA MET A 19 -15.23 -8.46 -2.43
C MET A 19 -15.91 -9.80 -2.12
N LEU A 20 -15.87 -10.27 -0.85
CA LEU A 20 -16.38 -11.57 -0.45
C LEU A 20 -17.79 -11.44 0.16
N PRO A 21 -18.81 -12.06 -0.43
CA PRO A 21 -20.13 -12.17 0.19
C PRO A 21 -20.07 -13.02 1.48
N GLN A 22 -20.80 -12.61 2.53
CA GLN A 22 -20.82 -13.37 3.79
C GLN A 22 -21.52 -14.72 3.64
N GLN A 23 -22.64 -14.76 2.92
CA GLN A 23 -23.55 -15.91 2.84
C GLN A 23 -23.30 -16.84 1.65
N LEU A 24 -22.41 -16.46 0.72
CA LEU A 24 -22.17 -17.21 -0.52
C LEU A 24 -20.67 -17.50 -0.68
N ASN A 25 -20.36 -18.75 -1.04
CA ASN A 25 -19.01 -19.21 -1.37
C ASN A 25 -18.78 -19.15 -2.89
N GLY A 26 -17.54 -19.29 -3.34
CA GLY A 26 -17.20 -19.32 -4.78
C GLY A 26 -17.48 -18.04 -5.59
N LEU A 27 -17.92 -16.94 -4.97
CA LEU A 27 -18.24 -15.68 -5.66
C LEU A 27 -17.31 -14.54 -5.24
N LEU A 28 -16.77 -13.81 -6.23
CA LEU A 28 -16.04 -12.56 -6.04
C LEU A 28 -16.84 -11.40 -6.66
N VAL A 29 -17.00 -10.32 -5.90
CA VAL A 29 -17.79 -9.15 -6.30
C VAL A 29 -16.91 -7.89 -6.31
N PRO A 30 -16.11 -7.66 -7.38
CA PRO A 30 -15.14 -6.54 -7.42
C PRO A 30 -15.77 -5.16 -7.66
N VAL A 31 -17.05 -5.09 -8.05
CA VAL A 31 -17.75 -3.84 -8.37
C VAL A 31 -18.71 -3.43 -7.25
N ALA A 32 -19.69 -4.28 -6.94
CA ALA A 32 -20.66 -4.06 -5.88
C ALA A 32 -20.13 -4.52 -4.50
N VAL A 33 -18.93 -4.06 -4.16
CA VAL A 33 -18.24 -4.42 -2.91
C VAL A 33 -18.98 -3.94 -1.67
N SER A 34 -18.77 -4.62 -0.54
CA SER A 34 -19.24 -4.15 0.76
C SER A 34 -18.55 -2.84 1.13
N SER A 35 -19.32 -1.75 1.17
CA SER A 35 -18.82 -0.41 1.46
C SER A 35 -19.94 0.49 2.00
N SER A 36 -19.56 1.51 2.77
CA SER A 36 -20.46 2.60 3.11
C SER A 36 -20.65 3.52 1.91
N HIS A 37 -21.69 4.37 1.94
CA HIS A 37 -21.91 5.37 0.89
C HIS A 37 -20.66 6.25 0.65
N LEU A 38 -20.01 6.72 1.72
CA LEU A 38 -18.79 7.53 1.63
C LEU A 38 -17.58 6.71 1.15
N GLY A 39 -17.45 5.46 1.59
CA GLY A 39 -16.37 4.57 1.16
C GLY A 39 -16.49 4.15 -0.30
N PHE A 40 -17.71 4.06 -0.83
CA PHE A 40 -17.95 3.70 -2.22
C PHE A 40 -17.54 4.82 -3.19
N GLN A 41 -17.66 6.09 -2.79
CA GLN A 41 -17.29 7.26 -3.63
C GLN A 41 -15.91 7.15 -4.29
N PRO A 42 -14.82 6.82 -3.55
CA PRO A 42 -13.50 6.59 -4.15
C PRO A 42 -13.32 5.21 -4.80
N ILE A 43 -14.09 4.20 -4.40
CA ILE A 43 -13.98 2.83 -4.91
C ILE A 43 -14.57 2.72 -6.32
N ARG A 44 -15.64 3.45 -6.60
CA ARG A 44 -16.34 3.43 -7.91
C ARG A 44 -15.60 4.14 -9.05
N LEU A 45 -14.34 4.51 -8.84
CA LEU A 45 -13.52 5.13 -9.87
C LEU A 45 -12.88 4.02 -10.72
N GLU A 46 -12.84 4.22 -12.03
CA GLU A 46 -12.29 3.27 -13.00
C GLU A 46 -10.92 2.69 -12.62
N PRO A 47 -9.92 3.48 -12.15
CA PRO A 47 -8.64 2.92 -11.72
C PRO A 47 -8.77 1.96 -10.53
N THR A 48 -9.68 2.25 -9.59
CA THR A 48 -9.90 1.39 -8.42
C THR A 48 -10.63 0.10 -8.80
N TRP A 49 -11.67 0.19 -9.64
CA TRP A 49 -12.34 -0.99 -10.19
C TRP A 49 -11.41 -1.87 -11.01
N THR A 50 -10.51 -1.27 -11.79
CA THR A 50 -9.49 -2.02 -12.54
C THR A 50 -8.58 -2.80 -11.60
N ALA A 51 -8.11 -2.17 -10.52
CA ALA A 51 -7.28 -2.84 -9.51
C ALA A 51 -8.03 -3.96 -8.78
N LEU A 52 -9.31 -3.76 -8.42
CA LEU A 52 -10.14 -4.78 -7.79
C LEU A 52 -10.43 -5.94 -8.74
N GLY A 53 -10.71 -5.66 -10.02
CA GLY A 53 -10.88 -6.67 -11.05
C GLY A 53 -9.63 -7.52 -11.26
N GLN A 54 -8.44 -6.89 -11.29
CA GLN A 54 -7.17 -7.60 -11.35
C GLN A 54 -6.97 -8.50 -10.13
N ALA A 55 -7.22 -7.98 -8.92
CA ALA A 55 -7.11 -8.76 -7.69
C ALA A 55 -8.09 -9.95 -7.68
N ALA A 56 -9.34 -9.74 -8.09
CA ALA A 56 -10.35 -10.79 -8.17
C ALA A 56 -9.97 -11.88 -9.18
N GLY A 57 -9.48 -11.51 -10.37
CA GLY A 57 -9.04 -12.47 -11.38
C GLY A 57 -7.84 -13.31 -10.91
N LEU A 58 -6.86 -12.67 -10.27
CA LEU A 58 -5.72 -13.39 -9.69
C LEU A 58 -6.13 -14.30 -8.53
N ALA A 59 -7.06 -13.84 -7.68
CA ALA A 59 -7.57 -14.64 -6.57
C ALA A 59 -8.35 -15.86 -7.05
N ALA A 60 -9.22 -15.71 -8.05
CA ALA A 60 -9.92 -16.83 -8.69
C ALA A 60 -8.94 -17.84 -9.29
N ALA A 61 -7.91 -17.36 -10.00
CA ALA A 61 -6.86 -18.23 -10.52
C ALA A 61 -6.07 -18.94 -9.41
N GLN A 62 -5.85 -18.29 -8.26
CA GLN A 62 -5.19 -18.90 -7.11
C GLN A 62 -6.03 -20.02 -6.52
N ALA A 63 -7.30 -19.73 -6.23
CA ALA A 63 -8.27 -20.67 -5.68
C ALA A 63 -8.36 -21.95 -6.53
N LEU A 64 -8.46 -21.81 -7.85
CA LEU A 64 -8.46 -22.94 -8.78
C LEU A 64 -7.17 -23.76 -8.74
N GLN A 65 -6.01 -23.12 -8.57
CA GLN A 65 -4.72 -23.80 -8.53
C GLN A 65 -4.47 -24.54 -7.21
N THR A 66 -4.95 -23.99 -6.10
CA THR A 66 -4.76 -24.57 -4.75
C THR A 66 -5.90 -25.51 -4.35
N GLY A 67 -7.02 -25.51 -5.07
CA GLY A 67 -8.23 -26.24 -4.68
C GLY A 67 -8.92 -25.62 -3.46
N GLU A 68 -8.62 -24.36 -3.15
CA GLU A 68 -9.18 -23.61 -2.04
C GLU A 68 -10.40 -22.79 -2.51
N GLU A 69 -11.26 -22.43 -1.56
CA GLU A 69 -12.31 -21.45 -1.81
C GLU A 69 -11.75 -20.03 -1.96
N VAL A 70 -12.43 -19.18 -2.73
CA VAL A 70 -12.01 -17.77 -2.94
C VAL A 70 -11.91 -16.95 -1.65
N ARG A 71 -12.56 -17.38 -0.58
CA ARG A 71 -12.50 -16.77 0.75
C ARG A 71 -11.28 -17.20 1.58
N ASP A 72 -10.72 -18.35 1.26
CA ASP A 72 -9.63 -18.98 2.01
C ASP A 72 -8.28 -18.80 1.31
N VAL A 73 -8.26 -18.12 0.16
CA VAL A 73 -7.02 -17.83 -0.57
C VAL A 73 -6.00 -17.09 0.31
N ASP A 74 -4.76 -17.53 0.25
CA ASP A 74 -3.65 -16.80 0.86
C ASP A 74 -3.51 -15.39 0.25
N VAL A 75 -3.95 -14.38 1.01
CA VAL A 75 -3.90 -12.97 0.63
C VAL A 75 -2.47 -12.46 0.51
N THR A 76 -1.52 -13.01 1.26
CA THR A 76 -0.10 -12.63 1.14
C THR A 76 0.46 -13.08 -0.19
N ARG A 77 0.17 -14.32 -0.60
CA ARG A 77 0.53 -14.85 -1.93
C ARG A 77 -0.16 -14.08 -3.06
N LEU A 78 -1.43 -13.70 -2.88
CA LEU A 78 -2.16 -12.85 -3.83
C LEU A 78 -1.51 -11.48 -3.97
N GLN A 79 -1.15 -10.83 -2.86
CA GLN A 79 -0.43 -9.55 -2.85
C GLN A 79 0.91 -9.67 -3.59
N HIS A 80 1.68 -10.73 -3.35
CA HIS A 80 2.93 -10.97 -4.06
C HIS A 80 2.72 -11.03 -5.58
N ARG A 81 1.74 -11.83 -6.05
CA ARG A 81 1.40 -11.93 -7.48
C ARG A 81 0.94 -10.60 -8.08
N LEU A 82 0.29 -9.75 -7.28
CA LEU A 82 -0.06 -8.39 -7.69
C LEU A 82 1.21 -7.52 -7.85
N HIS A 83 2.14 -7.60 -6.89
CA HIS A 83 3.39 -6.82 -6.91
C HIS A 83 4.30 -7.20 -8.07
N GLU A 84 4.41 -8.50 -8.40
CA GLU A 84 5.12 -8.99 -9.60
C GLU A 84 4.62 -8.33 -10.90
N ARG A 85 3.34 -7.92 -10.93
CA ARG A 85 2.68 -7.28 -12.07
C ARG A 85 2.64 -5.75 -11.94
N GLY A 86 3.39 -5.19 -10.99
CA GLY A 86 3.47 -3.75 -10.75
C GLY A 86 2.24 -3.13 -10.09
N ALA A 87 1.29 -3.93 -9.62
CA ALA A 87 0.10 -3.43 -8.94
C ALA A 87 0.45 -2.91 -7.53
N LYS A 88 -0.09 -1.74 -7.18
CA LYS A 88 0.16 -1.08 -5.89
C LYS A 88 -0.93 -1.47 -4.90
N THR A 89 -0.56 -2.05 -3.77
CA THR A 89 -1.46 -2.35 -2.64
C THR A 89 -1.24 -1.42 -1.45
N PHE A 90 -0.09 -0.75 -1.42
CA PHE A 90 0.29 0.26 -0.44
C PHE A 90 0.75 1.52 -1.18
N TYR A 91 0.33 2.67 -0.68
CA TYR A 91 0.75 3.94 -1.24
C TYR A 91 2.15 4.30 -0.75
N ALA A 92 3.11 4.49 -1.66
CA ALA A 92 4.40 5.11 -1.36
C ALA A 92 4.65 6.20 -2.40
N SER A 93 5.02 7.40 -1.97
CA SER A 93 5.17 8.55 -2.89
C SER A 93 6.42 8.48 -3.76
N ASP A 94 7.42 7.71 -3.34
CA ASP A 94 8.79 7.72 -3.86
C ASP A 94 9.28 6.35 -4.37
N VAL A 95 8.40 5.34 -4.39
CA VAL A 95 8.74 3.97 -4.81
C VAL A 95 7.82 3.55 -5.97
N PRO A 96 8.22 3.81 -7.23
CA PRO A 96 7.46 3.37 -8.41
C PRO A 96 7.59 1.85 -8.65
N PRO A 97 6.72 1.24 -9.47
CA PRO A 97 6.81 -0.19 -9.84
C PRO A 97 8.13 -0.60 -10.49
N SER A 98 8.84 0.33 -11.12
CA SER A 98 10.17 0.10 -11.70
C SER A 98 11.30 0.07 -10.67
N SER A 99 11.04 0.46 -9.42
CA SER A 99 12.06 0.46 -8.36
C SER A 99 12.42 -0.96 -7.93
N PRO A 100 13.71 -1.28 -7.70
CA PRO A 100 14.10 -2.58 -7.17
C PRO A 100 13.56 -2.84 -5.76
N TYR A 101 13.10 -1.81 -5.04
CA TYR A 101 12.53 -1.92 -3.69
C TYR A 101 11.00 -2.07 -3.69
N PHE A 102 10.37 -2.12 -4.86
CA PHE A 102 8.92 -2.06 -5.00
C PHE A 102 8.20 -3.16 -4.21
N ALA A 103 8.53 -4.43 -4.45
CA ALA A 103 7.86 -5.56 -3.80
C ALA A 103 8.00 -5.51 -2.27
N ALA A 104 9.21 -5.29 -1.76
CA ALA A 104 9.46 -5.18 -0.32
C ALA A 104 8.68 -4.03 0.32
N VAL A 105 8.67 -2.85 -0.31
CA VAL A 105 7.93 -1.69 0.19
C VAL A 105 6.43 -1.94 0.20
N GLN A 106 5.88 -2.56 -0.85
CA GLN A 106 4.46 -2.91 -0.88
C GLN A 106 4.11 -3.92 0.21
N TYR A 107 4.93 -4.96 0.39
CA TYR A 107 4.76 -6.02 1.38
C TYR A 107 4.78 -5.50 2.82
N PHE A 108 5.80 -4.73 3.19
CA PHE A 108 5.93 -4.16 4.55
C PHE A 108 4.98 -2.99 4.79
N GLY A 109 4.62 -2.27 3.73
CA GLY A 109 3.61 -1.21 3.79
C GLY A 109 2.24 -1.74 4.19
N ASN A 110 1.81 -2.86 3.60
CA ASN A 110 0.58 -3.56 4.01
C ASN A 110 0.60 -4.03 5.47
N ARG A 111 1.79 -4.19 6.07
CA ARG A 111 2.01 -4.60 7.47
C ARG A 111 2.27 -3.42 8.41
N GLY A 112 2.05 -2.19 7.94
CA GLY A 112 2.11 -0.99 8.77
C GLY A 112 3.53 -0.57 9.19
N TYR A 113 4.56 -0.91 8.43
CA TYR A 113 5.94 -0.53 8.75
C TYR A 113 6.21 0.97 8.65
N PHE A 114 5.42 1.69 7.84
CA PHE A 114 5.61 3.10 7.52
C PHE A 114 4.58 4.03 8.17
N GLN A 115 3.74 3.52 9.09
CA GLN A 115 2.68 4.31 9.73
C GLN A 115 3.17 5.43 10.66
N LYS A 116 4.42 5.33 11.17
CA LYS A 116 5.05 6.32 12.05
C LYS A 116 6.12 7.17 11.34
N GLY A 117 6.03 7.31 10.02
CA GLY A 117 6.91 8.16 9.22
C GLY A 117 6.59 9.66 9.35
N ARG A 118 7.16 10.50 8.47
CA ARG A 118 6.94 11.97 8.40
C ARG A 118 5.46 12.39 8.25
N SER A 119 4.54 11.44 8.15
CA SER A 119 3.10 11.57 7.93
C SER A 119 2.25 11.93 9.15
N ALA A 120 2.80 11.91 10.37
CA ALA A 120 2.06 12.33 11.57
C ALA A 120 1.89 13.86 11.69
N GLN A 121 2.49 14.66 10.82
CA GLN A 121 2.22 16.10 10.78
C GLN A 121 0.83 16.34 10.19
N VAL A 122 -0.15 16.39 11.09
CA VAL A 122 -1.37 17.22 11.10
C VAL A 122 -1.67 17.85 9.75
N TRP A 123 -2.70 17.35 9.06
CA TRP A 123 -3.37 18.18 8.06
C TRP A 123 -4.07 19.29 8.85
N PRO A 124 -3.76 20.57 8.62
CA PRO A 124 -4.41 21.65 9.34
C PRO A 124 -5.89 21.66 8.96
N TRP A 125 -6.76 21.15 9.84
CA TRP A 125 -8.21 21.11 9.63
C TRP A 125 -8.80 22.53 9.51
N ASP A 126 -8.11 23.49 10.09
CA ASP A 126 -8.33 24.94 10.03
C ASP A 126 -8.09 25.56 8.64
N GLN A 127 -7.44 24.83 7.71
CA GLN A 127 -7.23 25.27 6.32
C GLN A 127 -8.24 24.64 5.34
N TRP A 128 -9.27 23.94 5.84
CA TRP A 128 -10.35 23.40 5.01
C TRP A 128 -11.30 24.53 4.57
N GLY A 129 -11.26 24.88 3.29
CA GLY A 129 -12.15 25.89 2.68
C GLY A 129 -11.52 27.26 2.41
N GLY A 130 -10.23 27.45 2.73
CA GLY A 130 -9.47 28.55 2.15
C GLY A 130 -9.13 28.25 0.69
N GLU A 131 -9.08 29.28 -0.16
CA GLU A 131 -8.38 29.16 -1.45
C GLU A 131 -7.02 28.55 -1.15
N ALA A 132 -6.67 27.44 -1.82
CA ALA A 132 -5.37 26.83 -1.63
C ALA A 132 -4.32 27.93 -1.90
N GLU A 133 -3.70 28.47 -0.86
CA GLU A 133 -2.65 29.46 -1.03
C GLU A 133 -1.61 28.80 -1.93
N GLU A 134 -1.45 29.32 -3.14
CA GLU A 134 -0.43 28.87 -4.08
C GLU A 134 0.92 29.12 -3.40
N VAL A 135 1.48 28.08 -2.79
CA VAL A 135 2.87 28.13 -2.32
C VAL A 135 3.72 28.26 -3.59
N PRO A 136 4.49 29.34 -3.78
CA PRO A 136 5.26 29.54 -5.00
C PRO A 136 6.17 28.34 -5.27
N GLY A 137 5.97 27.67 -6.40
CA GLY A 137 6.73 26.47 -6.80
C GLY A 137 6.15 25.12 -6.35
N VAL A 138 5.05 25.10 -5.60
CA VAL A 138 4.29 23.88 -5.31
C VAL A 138 3.03 23.90 -6.18
N PRO A 139 2.95 23.08 -7.24
CA PRO A 139 1.74 22.99 -8.04
C PRO A 139 0.56 22.67 -7.13
N VAL A 140 -0.55 23.40 -7.28
CA VAL A 140 -1.83 23.07 -6.64
C VAL A 140 -1.99 21.55 -6.68
N PRO A 141 -2.21 20.86 -5.54
CA PRO A 141 -2.24 19.39 -5.54
C PRO A 141 -3.47 18.92 -6.31
N HIS A 142 -3.36 18.86 -7.63
CA HIS A 142 -4.32 18.16 -8.45
C HIS A 142 -4.17 16.70 -8.06
N GLN A 143 -5.26 16.14 -7.55
CA GLN A 143 -5.39 14.79 -7.00
C GLN A 143 -4.86 13.67 -7.92
N TRP A 144 -4.60 13.99 -9.18
CA TRP A 144 -4.14 13.10 -10.25
C TRP A 144 -2.72 13.37 -10.75
N ARG A 145 -2.11 14.50 -10.36
CA ARG A 145 -0.85 14.98 -10.93
C ARG A 145 0.32 14.89 -9.95
N THR A 146 0.03 15.01 -8.66
CA THR A 146 1.06 15.09 -7.62
C THR A 146 0.83 13.98 -6.60
N ALA A 147 1.88 13.24 -6.28
CA ALA A 147 1.88 12.30 -5.17
C ALA A 147 1.55 13.06 -3.87
N LEU A 148 0.70 12.49 -3.00
CA LEU A 148 0.48 13.02 -1.66
C LEU A 148 1.84 13.14 -0.94
N PRO A 149 2.24 14.35 -0.55
CA PRO A 149 3.51 14.54 0.15
C PRO A 149 3.56 13.78 1.48
N ARG A 150 4.78 13.50 1.95
CA ARG A 150 5.07 13.00 3.31
C ARG A 150 4.61 11.57 3.60
N HIS A 151 4.46 10.74 2.57
CA HIS A 151 4.27 9.29 2.66
C HIS A 151 5.40 8.53 1.95
N ASP A 152 6.61 9.06 2.10
CA ASP A 152 7.84 8.59 1.51
C ASP A 152 8.53 7.55 2.41
N VAL A 153 9.12 6.53 1.77
CA VAL A 153 9.97 5.54 2.45
C VAL A 153 11.43 6.03 2.53
N ALA A 154 11.81 6.85 1.55
CA ALA A 154 13.14 7.31 1.21
C ALA A 154 14.13 6.15 1.15
N PRO A 155 14.01 5.24 0.17
CA PRO A 155 14.77 3.99 0.14
C PRO A 155 16.28 4.20 0.06
N GLU A 156 16.75 5.30 -0.54
CA GLU A 156 18.17 5.60 -0.69
C GLU A 156 18.81 6.22 0.57
N GLU A 157 18.01 6.73 1.51
CA GLU A 157 18.54 7.25 2.77
C GLU A 157 19.11 6.09 3.61
N PRO A 158 20.18 6.31 4.39
CA PRO A 158 20.75 5.27 5.24
C PRO A 158 19.75 4.79 6.29
N ILE A 159 19.83 3.49 6.62
CA ILE A 159 19.06 2.92 7.72
C ILE A 159 19.62 3.40 9.06
N THR A 160 18.75 3.87 9.94
CA THR A 160 19.14 4.21 11.32
C THR A 160 18.95 3.01 12.23
N GLU A 161 19.80 2.88 13.25
CA GLU A 161 19.73 1.77 14.21
C GLU A 161 18.34 1.63 14.85
N LYS A 162 17.74 2.76 15.27
CA LYS A 162 16.38 2.79 15.82
C LYS A 162 15.35 2.19 14.86
N ARG A 163 15.45 2.52 13.56
CA ARG A 163 14.51 2.06 12.54
C ARG A 163 14.74 0.58 12.20
N ALA A 164 16.01 0.17 12.06
CA ALA A 164 16.39 -1.22 11.86
C ALA A 164 15.80 -2.10 12.98
N ARG A 165 16.05 -1.75 14.24
CA ARG A 165 15.50 -2.49 15.40
C ARG A 165 13.97 -2.58 15.36
N THR A 166 13.29 -1.46 15.09
CA THR A 166 11.82 -1.43 15.02
C THR A 166 11.29 -2.35 13.92
N TRP A 167 11.93 -2.36 12.75
CA TRP A 167 11.50 -3.19 11.62
C TRP A 167 11.81 -4.67 11.85
N LEU A 168 12.96 -5.00 12.44
CA LEU A 168 13.33 -6.37 12.82
C LEU A 168 12.39 -6.95 13.87
N GLU A 169 12.10 -6.17 14.91
CA GLU A 169 11.14 -6.55 15.96
C GLU A 169 9.76 -6.84 15.36
N LYS A 170 9.26 -5.96 14.49
CA LYS A 170 8.00 -6.18 13.77
C LYS A 170 8.01 -7.41 12.85
N ALA A 171 9.18 -7.80 12.35
CA ALA A 171 9.34 -8.98 11.50
C ALA A 171 9.52 -10.26 12.31
N GLY A 172 9.73 -10.17 13.62
CA GLY A 172 10.12 -11.31 14.46
C GLY A 172 11.51 -11.84 14.14
N VAL A 173 12.38 -11.03 13.53
CA VAL A 173 13.75 -11.42 13.14
C VAL A 173 14.74 -10.84 14.13
N SER A 174 15.64 -11.67 14.69
CA SER A 174 16.69 -11.18 15.59
C SER A 174 17.78 -10.42 14.82
N ALA A 175 18.47 -9.49 15.49
CA ALA A 175 19.56 -8.72 14.87
C ALA A 175 20.73 -9.63 14.45
N GLU A 176 21.00 -10.66 15.24
CA GLU A 176 22.02 -11.68 14.96
C GLU A 176 21.65 -12.49 13.72
N ALA A 177 20.39 -12.90 13.61
CA ALA A 177 19.89 -13.61 12.44
C ALA A 177 19.99 -12.71 11.19
N PHE A 178 19.66 -11.42 11.29
CA PHE A 178 19.74 -10.48 10.19
C PHE A 178 21.19 -10.20 9.74
N GLY A 179 22.14 -10.18 10.67
CA GLY A 179 23.54 -9.84 10.44
C GLY A 179 23.80 -8.33 10.36
N SER A 180 25.01 -7.93 9.99
CA SER A 180 25.37 -6.51 9.86
C SER A 180 24.57 -5.82 8.75
N TYR A 181 24.15 -4.59 9.06
CA TYR A 181 23.46 -3.65 8.18
C TYR A 181 24.18 -2.29 8.11
N ASP A 182 25.45 -2.25 8.48
CA ASP A 182 26.25 -1.03 8.45
C ASP A 182 26.40 -0.53 7.01
N GLY A 183 26.13 0.76 6.80
CA GLY A 183 26.16 1.38 5.47
C GLY A 183 25.02 1.00 4.53
N MET A 184 24.04 0.20 4.96
CA MET A 184 22.88 -0.13 4.12
C MET A 184 21.92 1.05 3.96
N THR A 185 21.36 1.18 2.76
CA THR A 185 20.20 2.03 2.52
C THR A 185 18.94 1.37 3.09
N ARG A 186 17.89 2.16 3.36
CA ARG A 186 16.60 1.63 3.84
C ARG A 186 15.99 0.64 2.85
N GLY A 187 16.11 0.90 1.56
CA GLY A 187 15.63 0.03 0.49
C GLY A 187 16.37 -1.29 0.47
N ALA A 188 17.71 -1.27 0.53
CA ALA A 188 18.53 -2.48 0.57
C ALA A 188 18.21 -3.31 1.82
N PHE A 189 18.04 -2.66 2.98
CA PHE A 189 17.62 -3.31 4.21
C PHE A 189 16.25 -4.00 4.07
N LEU A 190 15.25 -3.30 3.50
CA LEU A 190 13.91 -3.85 3.29
C LEU A 190 13.94 -5.03 2.32
N ASN A 191 14.69 -4.96 1.22
CA ASN A 191 14.81 -6.08 0.27
C ASN A 191 15.43 -7.31 0.94
N ARG A 192 16.53 -7.12 1.69
CA ARG A 192 17.16 -8.24 2.41
C ARG A 192 16.24 -8.85 3.46
N LEU A 193 15.44 -8.02 4.13
CA LEU A 193 14.43 -8.50 5.06
C LEU A 193 13.34 -9.28 4.32
N TYR A 194 12.89 -8.76 3.18
CA TYR A 194 11.88 -9.38 2.33
C TYR A 194 12.31 -10.75 1.81
N GLU A 195 13.56 -10.93 1.41
CA GLU A 195 14.09 -12.25 1.01
C GLU A 195 14.00 -13.32 2.11
N ARG A 196 13.91 -12.91 3.38
CA ARG A 196 13.86 -13.82 4.54
C ARG A 196 12.44 -14.10 5.03
N VAL A 197 11.55 -13.12 4.93
CA VAL A 197 10.19 -13.17 5.52
C VAL A 197 9.07 -13.02 4.49
N GLY A 198 9.44 -12.84 3.22
CA GLY A 198 8.52 -12.79 2.09
C GLY A 198 7.91 -14.16 1.78
N PRO A 199 6.86 -14.17 0.95
CA PRO A 199 6.20 -15.39 0.49
C PRO A 199 7.01 -16.17 -0.54
#